data_AF-A0A2A9PKP9-F1
#
_entry.id   AF-A0A2A9PKP9-F1
#
_cell.length_a   1.000
_cell.length_b   1.000
_cell.length_c   1.000
_cell.angle_alpha   90.00
_cell.angle_beta   90.00
_cell.angle_gamma   90.00
#
_symmetry.space_group_name_H-M   'P 1'
#
loop_
_entity.id
_entity.type
_entity.pdbx_description
1 polymer ?
#
loop_
_entity_poly.entity_id
_entity_poly.type
_entity_poly.pdbx_seq_one_letter_code
_entity_poly.pdbx_strand_id
1 'polypeptide(L)'
;MDEESLILILQLQKEDIEHLKSNAKGKQPEGETCDFDLAVSMYQDSLEAISTQLHDRLMCKSIARAIGSDAAMIQACASQEAQAVQDRAIALDLNEDGEAISNRRMTLSGGTTDANTIKPLDGELMHKLERLNLSSDRTGTNACGESPIWASSRHPGHTADGETTETGACIICCDELVVSSLAKAPCFHHYCRACLNSLFTAATKDESLFPPRCCSKPIPVDDNLGFLAADIVGTFRAKQIEFTAKDRTYCHRPQCSTFIPPQCIKDQVGTCLKCSAKTCVTCKGAPHDNEECPKDSAFQELLRVANKNSWQQCFSCHRVVELKYGCNHISSCSLSISLFRVWRLTADLLL
;
A
#
# COMPACT_ATOMS: atom_id res chain seq x y z
N MET A 1 20.70 -12.25 12.67
CA MET A 1 21.73 -13.04 11.98
C MET A 1 22.50 -12.04 11.15
N ASP A 2 23.79 -11.91 11.46
CA ASP A 2 24.73 -11.04 10.76
C ASP A 2 24.98 -11.54 9.32
N GLU A 3 25.50 -10.64 8.49
CA GLU A 3 25.71 -10.89 7.06
C GLU A 3 26.80 -11.91 6.79
N GLU A 4 27.85 -11.92 7.63
CA GLU A 4 28.94 -12.89 7.55
C GLU A 4 28.45 -14.30 7.85
N SER A 5 27.58 -14.46 8.86
CA SER A 5 26.91 -15.73 9.14
C SER A 5 26.05 -16.22 7.99
N LEU A 6 25.32 -15.33 7.30
CA LEU A 6 24.51 -15.71 6.13
C LEU A 6 25.37 -16.18 4.96
N ILE A 7 26.50 -15.50 4.71
CA ILE A 7 27.46 -15.90 3.68
C ILE A 7 28.03 -17.29 4.01
N LEU A 8 28.43 -17.50 5.26
CA LEU A 8 28.98 -18.78 5.71
C LEU A 8 27.96 -19.92 5.58
N ILE A 9 26.70 -19.69 5.96
CA ILE A 9 25.63 -20.69 5.82
C ILE A 9 25.44 -21.07 4.35
N LEU A 10 25.38 -20.08 3.44
CA LEU A 10 25.23 -20.35 2.01
C LEU A 10 26.44 -21.10 1.44
N GLN A 11 27.65 -20.79 1.92
CA GLN A 11 28.85 -21.53 1.51
C GLN A 11 28.78 -22.99 1.94
N LEU A 12 28.43 -23.26 3.20
CA LEU A 12 28.29 -24.62 3.72
C LEU A 12 27.23 -25.42 2.94
N GLN A 13 26.08 -24.80 2.63
CA GLN A 13 25.04 -25.46 1.85
C GLN A 13 25.47 -25.78 0.41
N LYS A 14 26.30 -24.94 -0.21
CA LYS A 14 26.89 -25.23 -1.52
C LYS A 14 27.88 -26.39 -1.44
N GLU A 15 28.73 -26.42 -0.40
CA GLU A 15 29.67 -27.51 -0.16
C GLU A 15 28.93 -28.85 0.09
N ASP A 16 27.83 -28.84 0.83
CA ASP A 16 26.98 -30.01 1.06
C ASP A 16 26.37 -30.55 -0.24
N ILE A 17 25.88 -29.69 -1.14
CA ILE A 17 25.38 -30.11 -2.45
C ILE A 17 26.48 -30.78 -3.29
N GLU A 18 27.68 -30.20 -3.33
CA GLU A 18 28.80 -30.78 -4.08
C GLU A 18 29.23 -32.14 -3.49
N HIS A 19 29.19 -32.26 -2.16
CA HIS A 19 29.40 -33.54 -1.48
C HIS A 19 28.31 -34.56 -1.81
N LEU A 20 27.04 -34.16 -1.90
CA LEU A 20 25.94 -35.05 -2.32
C LEU A 20 26.11 -35.53 -3.76
N LYS A 21 26.51 -34.64 -4.68
CA LYS A 21 26.79 -34.98 -6.09
C LYS A 21 27.95 -35.98 -6.23
N SER A 22 29.06 -35.74 -5.53
CA SER A 22 30.24 -36.61 -5.59
C SER A 22 29.99 -38.03 -5.04
N ASN A 23 29.04 -38.18 -4.12
CA ASN A 23 28.65 -39.46 -3.54
C ASN A 23 27.54 -40.19 -4.32
N ALA A 24 26.96 -39.56 -5.35
CA ALA A 24 25.94 -40.16 -6.20
C ALA A 24 26.55 -41.18 -7.18
N LYS A 25 26.79 -42.41 -6.72
CA LYS A 25 27.19 -43.55 -7.57
C LYS A 25 25.98 -44.42 -7.91
N GLY A 26 25.17 -43.99 -8.87
CA GLY A 26 24.06 -44.77 -9.42
C GLY A 26 24.35 -45.30 -10.82
N LYS A 27 24.12 -46.60 -11.06
CA LYS A 27 24.01 -47.15 -12.44
C LYS A 27 22.66 -46.73 -12.98
N GLN A 28 22.61 -45.75 -13.88
CA GLN A 28 21.36 -45.33 -14.52
C GLN A 28 21.37 -45.55 -16.03
N PRO A 29 20.18 -45.78 -16.63
CA PRO A 29 20.02 -45.86 -18.07
C PRO A 29 20.44 -44.54 -18.73
N GLU A 30 21.06 -44.63 -19.90
CA GLU A 30 21.56 -43.48 -20.64
C GLU A 30 20.39 -42.60 -21.11
N GLY A 31 20.24 -41.39 -20.57
CA GLY A 31 19.32 -40.36 -21.06
C GLY A 31 18.12 -39.98 -20.18
N GLU A 32 17.93 -40.60 -19.01
CA GLU A 32 16.81 -40.29 -18.10
C GLU A 32 17.33 -39.65 -16.79
N THR A 33 16.99 -38.39 -16.53
CA THR A 33 17.39 -37.68 -15.30
C THR A 33 16.58 -38.21 -14.13
N CYS A 34 17.24 -38.64 -13.06
CA CYS A 34 16.57 -39.12 -11.87
C CYS A 34 15.85 -37.98 -11.13
N ASP A 35 14.75 -38.30 -10.42
CA ASP A 35 14.13 -37.39 -9.46
C ASP A 35 15.15 -36.83 -8.45
N PHE A 36 16.16 -37.62 -8.09
CA PHE A 36 17.27 -37.19 -7.24
C PHE A 36 18.13 -36.10 -7.90
N ASP A 37 18.51 -36.28 -9.17
CA ASP A 37 19.33 -35.31 -9.91
C ASP A 37 18.56 -34.02 -10.15
N LEU A 38 17.25 -34.13 -10.45
CA LEU A 38 16.36 -32.98 -10.56
C LEU A 38 16.25 -32.22 -9.24
N ALA A 39 16.08 -32.92 -8.11
CA ALA A 39 16.01 -32.30 -6.79
C ALA A 39 17.33 -31.57 -6.42
N VAL A 40 18.48 -32.17 -6.73
CA VAL A 40 19.80 -31.55 -6.53
C VAL A 40 19.96 -30.31 -7.41
N SER A 41 19.55 -30.37 -8.68
CA SER A 41 19.57 -29.22 -9.59
C SER A 41 18.69 -28.08 -9.08
N MET A 42 17.45 -28.36 -8.71
CA MET A 42 16.52 -27.34 -8.18
C MET A 42 17.02 -26.70 -6.89
N TYR A 43 17.68 -27.49 -6.03
CA TYR A 43 18.25 -26.98 -4.80
C TYR A 43 19.48 -26.09 -5.08
N GLN A 44 20.32 -26.46 -6.04
CA GLN A 44 21.42 -25.62 -6.50
C GLN A 44 20.92 -24.27 -7.06
N ASP A 45 19.92 -24.31 -7.96
CA ASP A 45 19.32 -23.10 -8.53
C ASP A 45 18.77 -22.17 -7.44
N SER A 46 18.15 -22.77 -6.40
CA SER A 46 17.64 -22.03 -5.24
C SER A 46 18.76 -21.36 -4.44
N LEU A 47 19.87 -22.05 -4.19
CA LEU A 47 21.03 -21.47 -3.50
C LEU A 47 21.70 -20.36 -4.31
N GLU A 48 21.77 -20.50 -5.64
CA GLU A 48 22.29 -19.46 -6.53
C GLU A 48 21.41 -18.21 -6.53
N ALA A 49 20.08 -18.38 -6.54
CA ALA A 49 19.13 -17.27 -6.42
C ALA A 49 19.28 -16.53 -5.08
N ILE A 50 19.36 -17.25 -3.96
CA ILE A 50 19.54 -16.64 -2.63
C ILE A 50 20.90 -15.95 -2.53
N SER A 51 21.96 -16.55 -3.08
CA SER A 51 23.30 -15.96 -3.15
C SER A 51 23.28 -14.64 -3.90
N THR A 52 22.61 -14.59 -5.06
CA THR A 52 22.49 -13.36 -5.87
C THR A 52 21.74 -12.28 -5.11
N GLN A 53 20.60 -12.61 -4.52
CA GLN A 53 19.82 -11.66 -3.72
C GLN A 53 20.62 -11.08 -2.53
N LEU A 54 21.43 -11.90 -1.88
CA LEU A 54 22.28 -11.45 -0.78
C LEU A 54 23.38 -10.50 -1.28
N HIS A 55 24.05 -10.83 -2.38
CA HIS A 55 25.08 -9.96 -2.99
C HIS A 55 24.48 -8.62 -3.42
N ASP A 56 23.31 -8.61 -4.08
CA ASP A 56 22.63 -7.39 -4.49
C ASP A 56 22.29 -6.51 -3.28
N ARG A 57 21.87 -7.12 -2.17
CA ARG A 57 21.60 -6.41 -0.92
C ARG A 57 22.87 -5.77 -0.36
N LEU A 58 23.97 -6.51 -0.29
CA LEU A 58 25.26 -6.01 0.19
C LEU A 58 25.79 -4.87 -0.70
N MET A 59 25.67 -5.02 -2.01
CA MET A 59 26.04 -3.99 -2.97
C MET A 59 25.20 -2.73 -2.75
N CYS A 60 23.88 -2.85 -2.62
CA CYS A 60 23.00 -1.72 -2.31
C CYS A 60 23.41 -1.00 -1.01
N LYS A 61 23.76 -1.76 0.05
CA LYS A 61 24.25 -1.19 1.31
C LYS A 61 25.56 -0.43 1.14
N SER A 62 26.50 -1.02 0.39
CA SER A 62 27.80 -0.40 0.10
C SER A 62 27.62 0.92 -0.66
N ILE A 63 26.76 0.92 -1.69
CA ILE A 63 26.40 2.12 -2.46
C ILE A 63 25.79 3.18 -1.55
N ALA A 64 24.84 2.81 -0.68
CA ALA A 64 24.22 3.75 0.24
C ALA A 64 25.25 4.38 1.19
N ARG A 65 26.20 3.59 1.71
CA ARG A 65 27.29 4.09 2.56
C ARG A 65 28.20 5.06 1.80
N ALA A 66 28.58 4.72 0.57
CA ALA A 66 29.41 5.58 -0.28
C ALA A 66 28.71 6.90 -0.63
N ILE A 67 27.41 6.87 -0.93
CA ILE A 67 26.62 8.09 -1.16
C ILE A 67 26.62 8.96 0.10
N GLY A 68 26.41 8.36 1.28
CA GLY A 68 26.44 9.09 2.55
C GLY A 68 27.79 9.73 2.86
N SER A 69 28.90 8.99 2.70
CA SER A 69 30.25 9.51 2.95
C SER A 69 30.66 10.58 1.95
N ASP A 70 30.33 10.37 0.67
CA ASP A 70 30.87 11.18 -0.42
C ASP A 70 29.99 12.39 -0.73
N ALA A 71 28.74 12.43 -0.24
CA ALA A 71 27.78 13.50 -0.52
C ALA A 71 28.34 14.90 -0.25
N ALA A 72 29.00 15.12 0.90
CA ALA A 72 29.55 16.43 1.24
C ALA A 72 30.69 16.86 0.29
N MET A 73 31.55 15.91 -0.08
CA MET A 73 32.64 16.15 -1.03
C MET A 73 32.11 16.43 -2.44
N ILE A 74 31.14 15.63 -2.91
CA ILE A 74 30.49 15.83 -4.20
C ILE A 74 29.81 17.20 -4.26
N GLN A 75 29.12 17.60 -3.19
CA GLN A 75 28.47 18.92 -3.11
C GLN A 75 29.49 20.06 -3.14
N ALA A 76 30.61 19.93 -2.42
CA ALA A 76 31.68 20.92 -2.46
C ALA A 76 32.27 21.07 -3.87
N CYS A 77 32.62 19.95 -4.52
CA CYS A 77 33.12 19.95 -5.89
C CYS A 77 32.12 20.58 -6.88
N ALA A 78 30.84 20.24 -6.77
CA ALA A 78 29.79 20.80 -7.62
C ALA A 78 29.64 22.32 -7.42
N SER A 79 29.76 22.82 -6.19
CA SER A 79 29.71 24.26 -5.91
C SER A 79 30.92 25.00 -6.48
N GLN A 80 32.10 24.39 -6.43
CA GLN A 80 33.33 24.95 -7.00
C GLN A 80 33.27 24.99 -8.53
N GLU A 81 32.73 23.95 -9.16
CA GLU A 81 32.52 23.92 -10.61
C GLU A 81 31.52 24.99 -11.06
N ALA A 82 30.40 25.13 -10.34
CA ALA A 82 29.41 26.19 -10.62
C ALA A 82 30.04 27.59 -10.53
N GLN A 83 30.86 27.83 -9.51
CA GLN A 83 31.60 29.09 -9.37
C GLN A 83 32.55 29.30 -10.55
N ALA A 84 33.34 28.28 -10.93
CA ALA A 84 34.26 28.39 -12.06
C ALA A 84 33.54 28.68 -13.40
N VAL A 85 32.34 28.13 -13.59
CA VAL A 85 31.49 28.42 -14.77
C VAL A 85 31.01 29.87 -14.75
N GLN A 86 30.58 30.40 -13.60
CA GLN A 86 30.18 31.80 -13.47
C GLN A 86 31.35 32.75 -13.71
N ASP A 87 32.51 32.47 -13.12
CA ASP A 87 33.72 33.28 -13.28
C ASP A 87 34.15 33.32 -14.76
N ARG A 88 34.07 32.17 -15.46
CA ARG A 88 34.32 32.11 -16.90
C ARG A 88 33.33 32.96 -17.71
N ALA A 89 32.04 32.94 -17.35
CA ALA A 89 31.03 33.74 -18.04
C ALA A 89 31.28 35.25 -17.88
N ILE A 90 31.61 35.68 -16.66
CA ILE A 90 31.97 37.08 -16.38
C ILE A 90 33.24 37.48 -17.14
N ALA A 91 34.26 36.61 -17.18
CA ALA A 91 35.50 36.90 -17.89
C ALA A 91 35.30 37.07 -19.41
N LEU A 92 34.38 36.30 -20.02
CA LEU A 92 34.03 36.46 -21.43
C LEU A 92 33.30 37.78 -21.69
N ASP A 93 32.33 38.14 -20.82
CA ASP A 93 31.58 39.40 -20.89
C ASP A 93 32.51 40.63 -20.79
N LEU A 94 33.46 40.60 -19.84
CA LEU A 94 34.47 41.66 -19.68
C LEU A 94 35.43 41.80 -20.87
N ASN A 95 35.62 40.75 -21.66
CA ASN A 95 36.49 40.77 -22.83
C ASN A 95 35.74 41.25 -24.09
N GLU A 96 34.41 41.22 -24.09
CA GLU A 96 33.57 41.77 -25.16
C GLU A 96 33.31 43.28 -24.98
N ASP A 97 33.36 43.79 -23.75
CA ASP A 97 33.18 45.22 -23.44
C ASP A 97 34.47 46.04 -23.55
N GLY A 98 35.00 46.11 -24.78
CA GLY A 98 35.79 47.25 -25.25
C GLY A 98 34.92 48.45 -25.66
N GLU A 99 33.60 48.27 -25.85
CA GLU A 99 32.64 49.36 -26.07
C GLU A 99 31.26 49.03 -25.50
N ALA A 100 30.76 49.93 -24.64
CA ALA A 100 29.37 50.08 -24.16
C ALA A 100 28.98 49.50 -22.78
N ILE A 101 29.60 50.04 -21.73
CA ILE A 101 28.93 50.13 -20.41
C ILE A 101 27.77 51.13 -20.51
N SER A 102 26.53 50.65 -20.61
CA SER A 102 25.34 51.12 -19.87
C SER A 102 24.08 50.54 -20.52
N ASN A 103 23.27 49.83 -19.72
CA ASN A 103 21.87 49.44 -19.96
C ASN A 103 21.54 47.94 -20.17
N ARG A 104 22.19 47.00 -19.46
CA ARG A 104 21.62 45.64 -19.26
C ARG A 104 21.50 45.18 -17.82
N ARG A 105 21.50 46.12 -16.86
CA ARG A 105 21.08 45.83 -15.48
C ARG A 105 19.57 45.96 -15.33
N MET A 106 18.80 45.10 -16.00
CA MET A 106 17.37 44.81 -15.75
C MET A 106 16.79 44.08 -16.97
N THR A 107 16.90 42.75 -17.02
CA THR A 107 15.92 41.81 -17.59
C THR A 107 16.58 40.44 -17.71
N LEU A 108 16.41 39.60 -16.69
CA LEU A 108 16.38 38.13 -16.81
C LEU A 108 15.60 37.60 -15.61
N SER A 109 14.33 37.99 -15.60
CA SER A 109 13.27 37.28 -14.89
C SER A 109 12.43 36.63 -15.98
N GLY A 110 12.54 35.30 -16.10
CA GLY A 110 11.61 34.44 -16.82
C GLY A 110 12.05 33.95 -18.21
N GLY A 111 12.23 32.62 -18.35
CA GLY A 111 11.93 31.91 -19.60
C GLY A 111 12.92 30.85 -20.09
N THR A 112 12.86 29.65 -19.48
CA THR A 112 12.95 28.31 -20.11
C THR A 112 14.14 27.96 -21.02
N THR A 113 14.97 27.01 -20.57
CA THR A 113 15.25 25.75 -21.30
C THR A 113 15.79 24.70 -20.33
N ASP A 114 15.39 23.47 -20.61
CA ASP A 114 15.68 22.24 -19.88
C ASP A 114 17.18 22.03 -19.63
N ALA A 115 17.56 22.09 -18.36
CA ALA A 115 18.76 21.44 -17.87
C ALA A 115 18.37 20.71 -16.60
N ASN A 116 18.69 19.42 -16.60
CA ASN A 116 18.46 18.39 -15.61
C ASN A 116 18.94 18.85 -14.21
N THR A 117 18.17 19.74 -13.59
CA THR A 117 18.43 20.25 -12.24
C THR A 117 18.10 19.09 -11.33
N ILE A 118 19.13 18.29 -11.02
CA ILE A 118 19.10 17.36 -9.90
C ILE A 118 18.74 18.23 -8.70
N LYS A 119 17.47 18.17 -8.29
CA LYS A 119 17.04 18.75 -7.02
C LYS A 119 18.01 18.23 -5.96
N PRO A 120 18.50 19.09 -5.06
CA PRO A 120 19.39 18.64 -3.99
C PRO A 120 18.73 17.43 -3.33
N LEU A 121 19.48 16.34 -3.24
CA LEU A 121 19.04 15.05 -2.68
C LEU A 121 18.26 15.36 -1.40
N ASP A 122 16.95 15.19 -1.47
CA ASP A 122 16.05 15.56 -0.38
C ASP A 122 16.51 14.82 0.88
N GLY A 123 16.68 15.54 2.00
CA GLY A 123 17.04 14.92 3.28
C GLY A 123 16.04 13.83 3.65
N GLU A 124 14.80 13.93 3.16
CA GLU A 124 13.77 12.90 3.25
C GLU A 124 14.13 11.61 2.48
N LEU A 125 14.73 11.70 1.29
CA LEU A 125 15.15 10.53 0.51
C LEU A 125 16.33 9.83 1.18
N MET A 126 17.30 10.60 1.68
CA MET A 126 18.44 10.06 2.43
C MET A 126 17.98 9.38 3.71
N HIS A 127 17.07 10.01 4.46
CA HIS A 127 16.49 9.42 5.67
C HIS A 127 15.64 8.18 5.36
N LYS A 128 14.92 8.14 4.23
CA LYS A 128 14.21 6.93 3.76
C LYS A 128 15.17 5.80 3.40
N LEU A 129 16.29 6.09 2.73
CA LEU A 129 17.31 5.11 2.37
C LEU A 129 18.04 4.56 3.60
N GLU A 130 18.38 5.42 4.55
CA GLU A 130 19.00 5.04 5.82
C GLU A 130 18.10 4.10 6.63
N ARG A 131 16.79 4.37 6.63
CA ARG A 131 15.79 3.51 7.28
C ARG A 131 15.61 2.14 6.63
N LEU A 132 15.76 2.06 5.30
CA LEU A 132 15.76 0.79 4.57
C LEU A 132 17.06 0.00 4.81
N ASN A 133 18.13 0.66 5.24
CA ASN A 133 19.44 0.05 5.50
C ASN A 133 19.55 -0.64 6.88
N LEU A 134 18.56 -0.49 7.78
CA LEU A 134 18.54 -1.20 9.07
C LEU A 134 18.14 -2.67 8.90
N SER A 135 19.11 -3.47 8.46
CA SER A 135 19.21 -4.87 8.87
C SER A 135 20.62 -5.13 9.37
N SER A 136 20.75 -5.20 10.70
CA SER A 136 21.81 -5.90 11.44
C SER A 136 23.25 -5.36 11.39
N ASP A 137 23.50 -4.15 11.90
CA ASP A 137 24.79 -3.79 12.50
C ASP A 137 24.60 -3.50 13.99
N ARG A 138 24.35 -4.56 14.77
CA ARG A 138 24.68 -4.58 16.20
C ARG A 138 25.42 -5.87 16.50
N THR A 139 26.70 -5.94 16.10
CA THR A 139 27.74 -6.78 16.70
C THR A 139 29.03 -6.54 15.94
N GLY A 140 30.07 -6.05 16.62
CA GLY A 140 31.36 -5.85 15.95
C GLY A 140 32.52 -5.25 16.75
N THR A 141 32.46 -5.10 18.07
CA THR A 141 33.69 -4.99 18.88
C THR A 141 33.57 -5.83 20.15
N ASN A 142 34.60 -6.66 20.36
CA ASN A 142 34.82 -7.60 21.45
C ASN A 142 34.30 -7.12 22.82
N ALA A 143 33.56 -7.98 23.53
CA ALA A 143 33.72 -8.14 24.98
C ALA A 143 33.11 -9.46 25.47
N CYS A 144 33.86 -10.09 26.36
CA CYS A 144 33.53 -11.21 27.22
C CYS A 144 32.17 -11.04 27.90
N GLY A 145 31.51 -12.14 28.29
CA GLY A 145 30.18 -12.11 28.91
C GLY A 145 30.10 -11.18 30.12
N GLU A 146 29.13 -10.26 30.12
CA GLU A 146 28.91 -9.34 31.23
C GLU A 146 27.46 -9.43 31.74
N SER A 147 27.34 -9.36 33.07
CA SER A 147 26.15 -9.57 33.88
C SER A 147 25.03 -8.53 33.62
N PRO A 148 23.75 -8.85 33.92
CA PRO A 148 22.57 -8.03 33.56
C PRO A 148 22.46 -6.65 34.25
N ILE A 149 23.40 -6.28 35.11
CA ILE A 149 23.36 -5.04 35.90
C ILE A 149 23.73 -3.82 35.06
N TRP A 150 24.58 -3.94 34.04
CA TRP A 150 25.07 -2.79 33.25
C TRP A 150 24.14 -2.40 32.08
N ALA A 151 23.16 -3.24 31.74
CA ALA A 151 22.19 -2.95 30.68
C ALA A 151 21.20 -1.83 31.07
N SER A 152 20.90 -1.65 32.37
CA SER A 152 19.99 -0.61 32.87
C SER A 152 20.63 0.78 33.00
N SER A 153 21.95 0.91 32.83
CA SER A 153 22.66 2.20 32.98
C SER A 153 22.98 2.88 31.63
N ARG A 154 22.52 2.34 30.50
CA ARG A 154 22.72 2.98 29.20
C ARG A 154 21.70 4.12 29.04
N HIS A 155 22.19 5.35 29.09
CA HIS A 155 21.43 6.49 28.59
C HIS A 155 21.29 6.37 27.06
N PRO A 156 20.11 6.58 26.47
CA PRO A 156 19.88 6.47 25.03
C PRO A 156 20.73 7.41 24.15
N GLY A 157 21.42 8.38 24.76
CA GLY A 157 22.18 9.44 24.08
C GLY A 157 23.69 9.22 23.93
N HIS A 158 24.26 8.08 24.35
CA HIS A 158 25.71 7.83 24.23
C HIS A 158 26.01 6.47 23.56
N THR A 159 26.67 6.51 22.40
CA THR A 159 27.37 5.36 21.82
C THR A 159 28.75 5.18 22.47
N ALA A 160 29.39 4.01 22.27
CA ALA A 160 30.71 3.70 22.84
C ALA A 160 31.85 4.57 22.30
N ASP A 161 31.52 5.36 21.28
CA ASP A 161 32.38 6.12 20.37
C ASP A 161 32.25 7.64 20.60
N GLY A 162 31.41 8.06 21.56
CA GLY A 162 31.31 9.45 22.03
C GLY A 162 30.47 10.38 21.14
N GLU A 163 29.84 9.85 20.09
CA GLU A 163 28.98 10.63 19.19
C GLU A 163 27.59 10.83 19.81
N THR A 164 27.12 12.08 19.84
CA THR A 164 25.90 12.47 20.53
C THR A 164 24.70 12.18 19.61
N THR A 165 24.03 11.05 19.80
CA THR A 165 22.84 10.71 19.02
C THR A 165 21.64 11.52 19.50
N GLU A 166 20.96 12.23 18.59
CA GLU A 166 19.73 12.95 18.91
C GLU A 166 18.66 11.98 19.44
N THR A 167 18.10 12.30 20.61
CA THR A 167 17.04 11.52 21.28
C THR A 167 15.74 12.33 21.32
N GLY A 168 14.63 11.63 21.28
CA GLY A 168 13.29 12.20 21.39
C GLY A 168 12.38 11.32 22.24
N ALA A 169 11.32 11.90 22.81
CA ALA A 169 10.35 11.18 23.62
C ALA A 169 9.09 10.81 22.82
N CYS A 170 8.59 9.59 23.02
CA CYS A 170 7.28 9.20 22.49
C CYS A 170 6.15 9.94 23.23
N ILE A 171 5.20 10.54 22.51
CA ILE A 171 4.09 11.29 23.12
C ILE A 171 3.09 10.43 23.91
N ILE A 172 3.08 9.12 23.70
CA ILE A 172 2.14 8.20 24.38
C ILE A 172 2.76 7.60 25.64
N CYS A 173 3.93 6.96 25.52
CA CYS A 173 4.57 6.27 26.64
C CYS A 173 5.63 7.11 27.36
N CYS A 174 6.02 8.25 26.80
CA CYS A 174 7.09 9.12 27.31
C CYS A 174 8.49 8.48 27.33
N ASP A 175 8.68 7.33 26.69
CA ASP A 175 10.00 6.70 26.58
C ASP A 175 10.93 7.52 25.67
N GLU A 176 12.15 7.76 26.14
CA GLU A 176 13.23 8.38 25.37
C GLU A 176 13.92 7.36 24.47
N LEU A 177 13.94 7.65 23.17
CA LEU A 177 14.47 6.79 22.13
C LEU A 177 15.28 7.62 21.13
N VAL A 178 16.15 6.98 20.37
CA VAL A 178 16.89 7.64 19.29
C VAL A 178 15.90 8.13 18.22
N VAL A 179 16.05 9.37 17.74
CA VAL A 179 15.08 10.00 16.81
C VAL A 179 14.84 9.17 15.54
N SER A 180 15.87 8.49 15.01
CA SER A 180 15.76 7.61 13.84
C SER A 180 14.83 6.40 14.06
N SER A 181 14.58 6.02 15.32
CA SER A 181 13.67 4.94 15.71
C SER A 181 12.23 5.40 15.99
N LEU A 182 11.97 6.71 15.91
CA LEU A 182 10.68 7.32 16.20
C LEU A 182 9.95 7.70 14.91
N ALA A 183 8.66 7.38 14.87
CA ALA A 183 7.75 7.86 13.85
C ALA A 183 7.36 9.31 14.11
N LYS A 184 7.29 10.10 13.04
CA LYS A 184 6.98 11.54 13.12
C LYS A 184 5.61 11.81 12.52
N ALA A 185 4.73 12.43 13.29
CA ALA A 185 3.43 12.89 12.81
C ALA A 185 3.54 14.25 12.07
N PRO A 186 2.53 14.65 11.26
CA PRO A 186 2.52 15.95 10.56
C PRO A 186 2.54 17.19 11.49
N CYS A 187 2.29 16.99 12.78
CA CYS A 187 2.41 18.02 13.82
C CYS A 187 3.75 17.97 14.57
N PHE A 188 4.76 17.24 14.06
CA PHE A 188 6.10 17.08 14.62
C PHE A 188 6.20 16.30 15.94
N HIS A 189 5.11 15.67 16.40
CA HIS A 189 5.17 14.75 17.54
C HIS A 189 5.74 13.39 17.16
N HIS A 190 6.47 12.79 18.09
CA HIS A 190 7.16 11.51 17.93
C HIS A 190 6.39 10.36 18.58
N TYR A 191 6.43 9.19 17.93
CA TYR A 191 5.81 7.96 18.40
C TYR A 191 6.79 6.80 18.31
N CYS A 192 6.90 6.01 19.38
CA CYS A 192 7.59 4.74 19.29
C CYS A 192 6.79 3.74 18.44
N ARG A 193 7.48 2.73 17.89
CA ARG A 193 6.88 1.70 17.05
C ARG A 193 5.66 1.05 17.72
N ALA A 194 5.77 0.66 18.99
CA ALA A 194 4.71 -0.01 19.72
C ALA A 194 3.45 0.87 19.83
N CYS A 195 3.59 2.10 20.33
CA CYS A 195 2.47 3.02 20.53
C CYS A 195 1.81 3.42 19.20
N LEU A 196 2.58 3.62 18.14
CA LEU A 196 2.01 3.91 16.82
C LEU A 196 1.15 2.75 16.32
N ASN A 197 1.66 1.50 16.40
CA ASN A 197 0.89 0.32 15.99
C ASN A 197 -0.38 0.13 16.82
N SER A 198 -0.32 0.37 18.13
CA SER A 198 -1.51 0.35 19.00
C SER A 198 -2.54 1.40 18.59
N LEU A 199 -2.10 2.63 18.26
CA LEU A 199 -2.97 3.70 17.80
C LEU A 199 -3.69 3.33 16.49
N PHE A 200 -2.96 2.81 15.51
CA PHE A 200 -3.55 2.35 14.25
C PHE A 200 -4.51 1.17 14.47
N THR A 201 -4.15 0.22 15.34
CA THR A 201 -5.00 -0.92 15.70
C THR A 201 -6.29 -0.49 16.40
N ALA A 202 -6.26 0.55 17.23
CA ALA A 202 -7.46 1.08 17.86
C ALA A 202 -8.39 1.70 16.81
N ALA A 203 -7.85 2.48 15.88
CA ALA A 203 -8.62 3.11 14.81
C ALA A 203 -9.25 2.12 13.82
N THR A 204 -8.72 0.91 13.66
CA THR A 204 -9.36 -0.13 12.83
C THR A 204 -10.55 -0.81 13.50
N LYS A 205 -10.66 -0.72 14.83
CA LYS A 205 -11.74 -1.30 15.63
C LYS A 205 -12.84 -0.28 15.91
N ASP A 206 -12.47 0.97 16.18
CA ASP A 206 -13.38 2.05 16.52
C ASP A 206 -13.39 3.11 15.43
N GLU A 207 -14.55 3.25 14.77
CA GLU A 207 -14.75 4.22 13.69
C GLU A 207 -14.61 5.68 14.16
N SER A 208 -14.89 5.99 15.43
CA SER A 208 -14.74 7.36 15.97
C SER A 208 -13.28 7.82 16.03
N LEU A 209 -12.36 6.85 16.18
CA LEU A 209 -10.92 7.06 16.17
C LEU A 209 -10.33 7.03 14.75
N PHE A 210 -11.15 6.76 13.73
CA PHE A 210 -10.73 6.74 12.34
C PHE A 210 -10.90 8.13 11.68
N PRO A 211 -9.95 8.58 10.84
CA PRO A 211 -8.56 8.10 10.77
C PRO A 211 -7.78 8.45 12.06
N PRO A 212 -6.67 7.75 12.37
CA PRO A 212 -5.76 8.08 13.46
C PRO A 212 -5.31 9.54 13.36
N ARG A 213 -5.42 10.29 14.45
CA ARG A 213 -5.09 11.72 14.48
C ARG A 213 -4.06 12.02 15.58
N CYS A 214 -3.17 12.97 15.30
CA CYS A 214 -2.38 13.67 16.32
C CYS A 214 -2.65 15.16 16.20
N CYS A 215 -2.98 15.84 17.32
CA CYS A 215 -3.35 17.26 17.32
C CYS A 215 -4.42 17.61 16.27
N SER A 216 -5.42 16.73 16.14
CA SER A 216 -6.50 16.82 15.14
C SER A 216 -6.06 16.71 13.68
N LYS A 217 -4.78 16.45 13.39
CA LYS A 217 -4.27 16.16 12.04
C LYS A 217 -4.22 14.65 11.80
N PRO A 218 -4.76 14.13 10.69
CA PRO A 218 -4.63 12.72 10.34
C PRO A 218 -3.15 12.32 10.22
N ILE A 219 -2.79 11.15 10.74
CA ILE A 219 -1.45 10.58 10.59
C ILE A 219 -1.42 9.74 9.30
N PRO A 220 -0.65 10.13 8.26
CA PRO A 220 -0.59 9.37 7.00
C PRO A 220 0.05 8.00 7.20
N VAL A 221 -0.58 6.96 6.65
CA VAL A 221 -0.06 5.58 6.68
C VAL A 221 1.24 5.47 5.89
N ASP A 222 1.26 6.08 4.70
CA ASP A 222 2.33 5.88 3.72
C ASP A 222 3.68 6.47 4.19
N ASP A 223 3.65 7.58 4.92
CA ASP A 223 4.83 8.19 5.54
C ASP A 223 5.39 7.35 6.70
N ASN A 224 4.59 6.43 7.25
CA ASN A 224 4.89 5.68 8.46
C ASN A 224 5.04 4.17 8.22
N LEU A 225 5.10 3.71 6.97
CA LEU A 225 5.18 2.27 6.63
C LEU A 225 6.37 1.56 7.28
N GLY A 226 7.52 2.22 7.42
CA GLY A 226 8.68 1.63 8.10
C GLY A 226 8.49 1.40 9.60
N PHE A 227 7.50 2.06 10.23
CA PHE A 227 7.17 1.89 11.65
C PHE A 227 5.91 1.05 11.88
N LEU A 228 5.04 0.90 10.89
CA LEU A 228 3.84 0.10 11.00
C LEU A 228 4.15 -1.38 10.69
N ALA A 229 3.41 -2.28 11.33
CA ALA A 229 3.43 -3.70 10.98
C ALA A 229 2.58 -3.94 9.72
N ALA A 230 3.03 -4.83 8.84
CA ALA A 230 2.41 -5.03 7.52
C ALA A 230 0.95 -5.52 7.61
N ASP A 231 0.65 -6.35 8.61
CA ASP A 231 -0.70 -6.82 8.94
C ASP A 231 -1.63 -5.68 9.35
N ILE A 232 -1.14 -4.74 10.16
CA ILE A 232 -1.87 -3.53 10.58
C ILE A 232 -2.12 -2.62 9.38
N VAL A 233 -1.13 -2.42 8.51
CA VAL A 233 -1.30 -1.62 7.28
C VAL A 233 -2.36 -2.23 6.36
N GLY A 234 -2.33 -3.55 6.15
CA GLY A 234 -3.33 -4.25 5.34
C GLY A 234 -4.73 -4.11 5.92
N THR A 235 -4.87 -4.33 7.23
CA THR A 235 -6.15 -4.18 7.95
C THR A 235 -6.66 -2.75 7.90
N PHE A 236 -5.76 -1.77 8.08
CA PHE A 236 -6.10 -0.36 8.02
C PHE A 236 -6.63 0.04 6.65
N ARG A 237 -5.95 -0.36 5.56
CA ARG A 237 -6.40 -0.06 4.19
C ARG A 237 -7.75 -0.70 3.87
N ALA A 238 -7.99 -1.93 4.33
CA ALA A 238 -9.29 -2.57 4.19
C ALA A 238 -10.39 -1.81 4.96
N LYS A 239 -10.11 -1.41 6.20
CA LYS A 239 -11.03 -0.61 7.03
C LYS A 239 -11.24 0.80 6.49
N GLN A 240 -10.25 1.39 5.84
CA GLN A 240 -10.38 2.68 5.19
C GLN A 240 -11.46 2.64 4.11
N ILE A 241 -11.46 1.62 3.26
CA ILE A 241 -12.49 1.41 2.23
C ILE A 241 -13.86 1.20 2.89
N GLU A 242 -13.92 0.38 3.94
CA GLU A 242 -15.16 0.13 4.68
C GLU A 242 -15.73 1.42 5.27
N PHE A 243 -14.92 2.18 6.01
CA PHE A 243 -15.38 3.37 6.72
C PHE A 243 -15.65 4.58 5.81
N THR A 244 -14.97 4.69 4.66
CA THR A 244 -15.28 5.74 3.68
C THR A 244 -16.42 5.38 2.72
N ALA A 245 -16.85 4.11 2.68
CA ALA A 245 -17.99 3.70 1.85
C ALA A 245 -19.30 4.29 2.37
N LYS A 246 -20.01 5.01 1.49
CA LYS A 246 -21.29 5.68 1.79
C LYS A 246 -22.44 4.69 2.03
N ASP A 247 -22.52 3.62 1.24
CA ASP A 247 -23.52 2.56 1.38
C ASP A 247 -22.84 1.21 1.64
N ARG A 248 -22.54 0.95 2.92
CA ARG A 248 -21.83 -0.26 3.33
C ARG A 248 -22.73 -1.48 3.19
N THR A 249 -22.21 -2.51 2.53
CA THR A 249 -22.89 -3.80 2.41
C THR A 249 -22.08 -4.85 3.14
N TYR A 250 -22.71 -5.54 4.06
CA TYR A 250 -22.12 -6.65 4.81
C TYR A 250 -22.75 -7.96 4.36
N CYS A 251 -22.02 -9.06 4.45
CA CYS A 251 -22.56 -10.37 4.17
C CYS A 251 -23.80 -10.65 5.04
N HIS A 252 -24.92 -11.04 4.42
CA HIS A 252 -26.17 -11.32 5.13
C HIS A 252 -26.07 -12.48 6.13
N ARG A 253 -25.07 -13.36 5.99
CA ARG A 253 -24.88 -14.50 6.89
C ARG A 253 -24.38 -13.99 8.25
N PRO A 254 -25.13 -14.19 9.36
CA PRO A 254 -24.76 -13.64 10.67
C PRO A 254 -23.38 -14.10 11.16
N GLN A 255 -23.01 -15.36 10.87
CA GLN A 255 -21.71 -15.94 11.23
C GLN A 255 -20.54 -15.35 10.42
N CYS A 256 -20.82 -14.69 9.29
CA CYS A 256 -19.79 -14.11 8.42
C CYS A 256 -19.70 -12.60 8.65
N SER A 257 -20.82 -11.87 8.45
CA SER A 257 -20.96 -10.41 8.61
C SER A 257 -19.79 -9.58 8.05
N THR A 258 -19.07 -10.12 7.08
CA THR A 258 -17.86 -9.51 6.53
C THR A 258 -18.27 -8.42 5.55
N PHE A 259 -17.61 -7.28 5.62
CA PHE A 259 -17.81 -6.18 4.68
C PHE A 259 -17.57 -6.65 3.24
N ILE A 260 -18.46 -6.27 2.34
CA ILE A 260 -18.37 -6.55 0.90
C ILE A 260 -17.91 -5.27 0.21
N PRO A 261 -16.67 -5.22 -0.30
CA PRO A 261 -16.17 -4.06 -1.00
C PRO A 261 -17.01 -3.73 -2.25
N PRO A 262 -17.08 -2.44 -2.65
CA PRO A 262 -17.83 -2.03 -3.85
C PRO A 262 -17.42 -2.78 -5.12
N GLN A 263 -16.13 -3.14 -5.27
CA GLN A 263 -15.66 -3.93 -6.41
C GLN A 263 -16.27 -5.35 -6.51
N CYS A 264 -16.84 -5.86 -5.42
CA CYS A 264 -17.48 -7.18 -5.36
C CYS A 264 -19.01 -7.09 -5.55
N ILE A 265 -19.53 -5.92 -5.89
CA ILE A 265 -20.95 -5.67 -6.14
C ILE A 265 -21.19 -5.60 -7.64
N LYS A 266 -22.13 -6.42 -8.13
CA LYS A 266 -22.61 -6.40 -9.53
C LYS A 266 -24.13 -6.50 -9.52
N ASP A 267 -24.81 -5.70 -10.32
CA ASP A 267 -26.28 -5.72 -10.49
C ASP A 267 -27.04 -5.71 -9.15
N GLN A 268 -26.64 -4.85 -8.22
CA GLN A 268 -27.21 -4.75 -6.85
C GLN A 268 -27.05 -6.00 -5.98
N VAL A 269 -26.14 -6.91 -6.36
CA VAL A 269 -25.78 -8.10 -5.59
C VAL A 269 -24.29 -8.07 -5.24
N GLY A 270 -23.99 -8.02 -3.94
CA GLY A 270 -22.66 -8.14 -3.40
C GLY A 270 -22.25 -9.60 -3.15
N THR A 271 -21.08 -10.00 -3.65
CA THR A 271 -20.52 -11.34 -3.39
C THR A 271 -19.49 -11.29 -2.27
N CYS A 272 -19.69 -12.07 -1.21
CA CYS A 272 -18.77 -12.11 -0.07
C CYS A 272 -17.49 -12.86 -0.41
N LEU A 273 -16.32 -12.23 -0.21
CA LEU A 273 -15.02 -12.85 -0.46
C LEU A 273 -14.66 -13.98 0.52
N LYS A 274 -15.26 -14.00 1.72
CA LYS A 274 -14.93 -14.98 2.77
C LYS A 274 -15.71 -16.28 2.64
N CYS A 275 -17.00 -16.21 2.27
CA CYS A 275 -17.89 -17.37 2.26
C CYS A 275 -18.65 -17.56 0.93
N SER A 276 -18.35 -16.73 -0.08
CA SER A 276 -18.96 -16.74 -1.41
C SER A 276 -20.48 -16.53 -1.44
N ALA A 277 -21.09 -16.18 -0.29
CA ALA A 277 -22.51 -15.89 -0.21
C ALA A 277 -22.83 -14.56 -0.92
N LYS A 278 -23.88 -14.58 -1.74
CA LYS A 278 -24.43 -13.38 -2.38
C LYS A 278 -25.32 -12.63 -1.40
N THR A 279 -25.37 -11.31 -1.48
CA THR A 279 -26.17 -10.45 -0.60
C THR A 279 -26.78 -9.33 -1.44
N CYS A 280 -28.08 -9.08 -1.30
CA CYS A 280 -28.72 -7.95 -1.98
C CYS A 280 -28.28 -6.64 -1.33
N VAL A 281 -27.82 -5.67 -2.14
CA VAL A 281 -27.34 -4.37 -1.68
C VAL A 281 -28.50 -3.48 -1.22
N THR A 282 -29.69 -3.64 -1.80
CA THR A 282 -30.86 -2.82 -1.46
C THR A 282 -31.47 -3.22 -0.11
N CYS A 283 -31.77 -4.51 0.09
CA CYS A 283 -32.37 -4.99 1.34
C CYS A 283 -31.37 -5.44 2.41
N LYS A 284 -30.07 -5.52 2.06
CA LYS A 284 -28.96 -6.08 2.87
C LYS A 284 -29.21 -7.54 3.31
N GLY A 285 -30.07 -8.26 2.59
CA GLY A 285 -30.52 -9.62 2.91
C GLY A 285 -29.99 -10.68 1.95
N ALA A 286 -30.55 -11.89 2.07
CA ALA A 286 -30.30 -12.99 1.16
C ALA A 286 -30.56 -12.60 -0.30
N PRO A 287 -29.87 -13.21 -1.28
CA PRO A 287 -30.11 -12.95 -2.69
C PRO A 287 -31.52 -13.43 -3.04
N HIS A 288 -32.21 -12.69 -3.90
CA HIS A 288 -33.51 -13.06 -4.45
C HIS A 288 -33.35 -13.31 -5.95
N ASP A 289 -33.93 -14.40 -6.44
CA ASP A 289 -33.82 -14.84 -7.84
C ASP A 289 -34.82 -14.05 -8.69
N ASN A 290 -34.37 -12.96 -9.30
CA ASN A 290 -35.09 -12.16 -10.31
C ASN A 290 -36.44 -11.53 -9.90
N GLU A 291 -36.88 -11.68 -8.65
CA GLU A 291 -37.98 -10.88 -8.12
C GLU A 291 -37.48 -9.50 -7.71
N GLU A 292 -38.21 -8.43 -8.05
CA GLU A 292 -37.90 -7.08 -7.60
C GLU A 292 -37.71 -7.06 -6.08
N CYS A 293 -36.65 -6.38 -5.60
CA CYS A 293 -36.35 -6.34 -4.18
C CYS A 293 -37.55 -5.76 -3.40
N PRO A 294 -38.10 -6.46 -2.39
CA PRO A 294 -39.30 -6.01 -1.69
C PRO A 294 -39.09 -4.72 -0.86
N LYS A 295 -37.84 -4.34 -0.62
CA LYS A 295 -37.44 -3.08 0.04
C LYS A 295 -36.92 -2.03 -0.93
N ASP A 296 -37.04 -2.24 -2.25
CA ASP A 296 -36.73 -1.19 -3.21
C ASP A 296 -37.79 -0.08 -3.12
N SER A 297 -37.35 1.10 -2.69
CA SER A 297 -38.21 2.28 -2.55
C SER A 297 -38.91 2.67 -3.86
N ALA A 298 -38.24 2.48 -5.01
CA ALA A 298 -38.84 2.82 -6.30
C ALA A 298 -39.96 1.83 -6.66
N PHE A 299 -39.74 0.54 -6.39
CA PHE A 299 -40.76 -0.49 -6.58
C PHE A 299 -41.94 -0.32 -5.61
N GLN A 300 -41.69 0.04 -4.35
CA GLN A 300 -42.74 0.34 -3.39
C GLN A 300 -43.58 1.55 -3.79
N GLU A 301 -42.97 2.61 -4.33
CA GLU A 301 -43.71 3.77 -4.83
C GLU A 301 -44.54 3.41 -6.07
N LEU A 302 -43.98 2.60 -6.98
CA LEU A 302 -44.70 2.08 -8.14
C LEU A 302 -45.92 1.23 -7.72
N LEU A 303 -45.76 0.37 -6.71
CA LEU A 303 -46.86 -0.39 -6.11
C LEU A 303 -47.90 0.52 -5.44
N ARG A 304 -47.47 1.59 -4.77
CA ARG A 304 -48.36 2.58 -4.14
C ARG A 304 -49.22 3.29 -5.19
N VAL A 305 -48.61 3.73 -6.28
CA VAL A 305 -49.31 4.36 -7.41
C VAL A 305 -50.24 3.37 -8.09
N ALA A 306 -49.79 2.12 -8.31
CA ALA A 306 -50.61 1.05 -8.88
C ALA A 306 -51.87 0.81 -8.04
N ASN A 307 -51.73 0.64 -6.72
CA ASN A 307 -52.86 0.44 -5.82
C ASN A 307 -53.82 1.64 -5.81
N LYS A 308 -53.30 2.88 -5.86
CA LYS A 308 -54.12 4.09 -5.91
C LYS A 308 -54.98 4.16 -7.19
N ASN A 309 -54.46 3.64 -8.30
CA ASN A 309 -55.16 3.61 -9.59
C ASN A 309 -55.85 2.27 -9.86
N SER A 310 -55.93 1.37 -8.87
CA SER A 310 -56.50 0.01 -9.02
C SER A 310 -55.83 -0.84 -10.11
N TRP A 311 -54.57 -0.57 -10.42
CA TRP A 311 -53.76 -1.39 -11.32
C TRP A 311 -53.31 -2.68 -10.61
N GLN A 312 -53.25 -3.78 -11.34
CA GLN A 312 -52.89 -5.10 -10.82
C GLN A 312 -51.57 -5.58 -11.43
N GLN A 313 -50.81 -6.43 -10.73
CA GLN A 313 -49.60 -7.05 -11.29
C GLN A 313 -49.95 -8.38 -11.99
N CYS A 314 -49.39 -8.61 -13.17
CA CYS A 314 -49.52 -9.90 -13.85
C CYS A 314 -48.76 -11.00 -13.11
N PHE A 315 -49.42 -12.10 -12.76
CA PHE A 315 -48.82 -13.22 -12.02
C PHE A 315 -47.66 -13.94 -12.73
N SER A 316 -47.48 -13.73 -14.05
CA SER A 316 -46.45 -14.43 -14.83
C SER A 316 -45.23 -13.56 -15.13
N CYS A 317 -45.38 -12.24 -15.24
CA CYS A 317 -44.29 -11.34 -15.64
C CYS A 317 -44.17 -10.09 -14.75
N HIS A 318 -44.98 -10.00 -13.70
CA HIS A 318 -45.00 -8.96 -12.67
C HIS A 318 -45.17 -7.51 -13.15
N ARG A 319 -45.42 -7.31 -14.46
CA ARG A 319 -45.78 -5.99 -15.01
C ARG A 319 -47.12 -5.52 -14.48
N VAL A 320 -47.21 -4.22 -14.19
CA VAL A 320 -48.44 -3.55 -13.73
C VAL A 320 -49.36 -3.31 -14.92
N VAL A 321 -50.64 -3.68 -14.78
CA VAL A 321 -51.68 -3.57 -15.80
C VAL A 321 -52.90 -2.82 -15.28
N GLU A 322 -53.47 -1.96 -16.13
CA GLU A 322 -54.68 -1.20 -15.85
C GLU A 322 -55.94 -1.93 -16.38
N LEU A 323 -56.97 -2.04 -15.55
CA LEU A 323 -58.30 -2.51 -15.98
C LEU A 323 -59.13 -1.32 -16.46
N LYS A 324 -59.38 -1.20 -17.76
CA LYS A 324 -60.22 -0.11 -18.31
C LYS A 324 -61.71 -0.41 -18.25
N TYR A 325 -62.11 -1.66 -18.50
CA TYR A 325 -63.51 -2.11 -18.52
C TYR A 325 -63.57 -3.65 -18.54
N GLY A 326 -64.59 -4.26 -17.93
CA GLY A 326 -64.87 -5.70 -18.05
C GLY A 326 -64.51 -6.55 -16.81
N CYS A 327 -64.33 -7.85 -17.04
CA CYS A 327 -64.17 -8.88 -16.00
C CYS A 327 -62.75 -8.91 -15.40
N ASN A 328 -62.64 -9.25 -14.11
CA ASN A 328 -61.41 -9.26 -13.31
C ASN A 328 -60.41 -10.41 -13.63
N HIS A 329 -60.55 -11.07 -14.77
CA HIS A 329 -59.71 -12.22 -15.11
C HIS A 329 -58.41 -11.77 -15.79
N ILE A 330 -57.29 -11.84 -15.08
CA ILE A 330 -55.96 -11.53 -15.61
C ILE A 330 -55.40 -12.78 -16.30
N SER A 331 -55.48 -12.82 -17.64
CA SER A 331 -54.86 -13.87 -18.45
C SER A 331 -53.33 -13.77 -18.40
N SER A 332 -52.62 -14.88 -18.16
CA SER A 332 -51.15 -14.88 -18.11
C SER A 332 -50.57 -14.42 -19.44
N CYS A 333 -49.53 -13.60 -19.39
CA CYS A 333 -48.79 -13.16 -20.58
C CYS A 333 -47.99 -14.34 -21.14
N SER A 334 -48.58 -15.18 -22.00
CA SER A 334 -47.84 -16.19 -22.74
C SER A 334 -46.93 -15.47 -23.73
N LEU A 335 -45.62 -15.56 -23.55
CA LEU A 335 -44.65 -15.13 -24.55
C LEU A 335 -44.89 -15.92 -25.85
N SER A 336 -45.63 -15.33 -26.79
CA SER A 336 -45.39 -15.54 -28.21
C SER A 336 -45.51 -14.19 -28.91
N ILE A 337 -44.40 -13.76 -29.52
CA ILE A 337 -44.40 -12.67 -30.49
C ILE A 337 -45.15 -13.23 -31.71
N SER A 338 -46.47 -13.09 -31.70
CA SER A 338 -47.31 -13.34 -32.87
C SER A 338 -48.47 -12.35 -32.82
N LEU A 339 -48.31 -11.31 -33.65
CA LEU A 339 -49.33 -10.37 -34.09
C LEU A 339 -50.74 -10.99 -34.10
N PHE A 340 -51.64 -10.56 -33.20
CA PHE A 340 -53.05 -10.25 -33.52
C PHE A 340 -53.72 -9.49 -32.36
N ARG A 341 -53.81 -8.16 -32.55
CA ARG A 341 -54.87 -7.23 -32.12
C ARG A 341 -55.28 -7.11 -30.64
N VAL A 342 -54.97 -5.90 -30.15
CA VAL A 342 -55.56 -5.11 -29.04
C VAL A 342 -55.08 -5.42 -27.64
N TRP A 343 -53.84 -5.05 -27.35
CA TRP A 343 -53.48 -4.35 -26.10
C TRP A 343 -52.54 -3.21 -26.48
N ARG A 344 -53.08 -1.98 -26.49
CA ARG A 344 -52.32 -0.77 -26.78
C ARG A 344 -51.55 -0.42 -25.50
N LEU A 345 -50.26 -0.73 -25.47
CA LEU A 345 -49.30 -0.13 -24.56
C LEU A 345 -49.37 1.39 -24.75
N THR A 346 -50.03 2.11 -23.85
CA THR A 346 -49.83 3.56 -23.73
C THR A 346 -48.59 3.76 -22.88
N ALA A 347 -47.44 3.73 -23.53
CA ALA A 347 -46.29 4.49 -23.09
C ALA A 347 -46.51 5.92 -23.63
N ASP A 348 -47.16 6.77 -22.85
CA ASP A 348 -47.18 8.21 -23.08
C ASP A 348 -46.86 8.90 -21.76
N LEU A 349 -45.71 9.57 -21.78
CA LEU A 349 -45.24 10.70 -20.98
C LEU A 349 -45.95 11.03 -19.67
N LEU A 350 -45.16 11.10 -18.60
CA LEU A 350 -45.10 12.31 -17.77
C LEU A 350 -43.64 12.54 -17.34
N LEU A 351 -43.21 13.78 -17.54
CA LEU A 351 -41.93 14.40 -17.17
C LEU A 351 -41.51 14.14 -15.72
#